data_AF-A0A7C9F022-F1
#
_entry.id   AF-A0A7C9F022-F1
#
_cell.length_a   1.000
_cell.length_b   1.000
_cell.length_c   1.000
_cell.angle_alpha   90.00
_cell.angle_beta   90.00
_cell.angle_gamma   90.00
#
_symmetry.space_group_name_H-M   'P 1'
#
loop_
_entity.id
_entity.type
_entity.pdbx_description
1 polymer ?
#
loop_
_entity_poly.entity_id
_entity_poly.type
_entity_poly.pdbx_seq_one_letter_code
_entity_poly.pdbx_strand_id
1 'polypeptide(L)'
;RDLFAAAQEGKVLVEEEDSYEELECLGRGHAQQWKFCDDNPISSKANSGKSILASVLLRKLRWSTLGLQFDWSKRNYDVSLPHNKIPEELCRLAKKLAEPAMPAGEVFRPEAAIVNYFAIGDTLGGHLDDMEVDWSKPIVSMSLGCKAIFLLGGKSRDDDPLAMFLRSGDAVLMSGEARECFHGVP
;
A
#
# COMPACT_ATOMS: atom_id res chain seq x y z
N ARG A 1 -11.29 14.61 1.25
CA ARG A 1 -11.76 14.00 -0.02
C ARG A 1 -10.70 13.01 -0.48
N ASP A 2 -11.08 11.92 -1.12
CA ASP A 2 -10.15 10.91 -1.64
C ASP A 2 -9.29 11.49 -2.79
N LEU A 3 -8.01 11.10 -2.82
CA LEU A 3 -7.03 11.49 -3.85
C LEU A 3 -7.50 11.08 -5.25
N PHE A 4 -8.14 9.91 -5.38
CA PHE A 4 -8.62 9.44 -6.67
C PHE A 4 -9.72 10.36 -7.24
N ALA A 5 -10.73 10.68 -6.41
CA ALA A 5 -11.78 11.63 -6.79
C ALA A 5 -11.19 13.02 -7.12
N ALA A 6 -10.24 13.50 -6.31
CA ALA A 6 -9.56 14.76 -6.58
C ALA A 6 -8.78 14.76 -7.92
N ALA A 7 -8.16 13.64 -8.29
CA ALA A 7 -7.47 13.49 -9.57
C ALA A 7 -8.44 13.48 -10.75
N GLN A 8 -9.60 12.83 -10.62
CA GLN A 8 -10.65 12.85 -11.65
C GLN A 8 -11.28 14.24 -11.82
N GLU A 9 -11.43 14.98 -10.72
CA GLU A 9 -11.95 16.35 -10.69
C GLU A 9 -10.91 17.40 -11.13
N GLY A 10 -9.67 17.01 -11.45
CA GLY A 10 -8.62 17.95 -11.89
C GLY A 10 -8.09 18.87 -10.80
N LYS A 11 -8.19 18.46 -9.52
CA LYS A 11 -7.84 19.30 -8.37
C LYS A 11 -6.35 19.41 -8.11
N VAL A 12 -6.01 20.46 -7.37
CA VAL A 12 -4.66 20.76 -6.91
C VAL A 12 -4.59 20.61 -5.39
N LEU A 13 -3.59 19.90 -4.89
CA LEU A 13 -3.24 19.90 -3.47
C LEU A 13 -2.42 21.16 -3.18
N VAL A 14 -2.87 21.98 -2.25
CA VAL A 14 -2.25 23.25 -1.87
C VAL A 14 -1.92 23.23 -0.38
N GLU A 15 -0.73 23.71 -0.02
CA GLU A 15 -0.32 23.96 1.37
C GLU A 15 -1.08 25.18 1.89
N GLU A 16 -1.80 25.05 3.01
CA GLU A 16 -2.39 26.20 3.68
C GLU A 16 -1.29 26.98 4.40
N GLU A 17 -1.16 28.27 4.10
CA GLU A 17 -0.36 29.17 4.93
C GLU A 17 -1.15 29.52 6.19
N ASP A 18 -0.56 29.27 7.37
CA ASP A 18 -1.13 29.69 8.64
C ASP A 18 -1.30 31.23 8.62
N SER A 19 -2.54 31.71 8.62
CA SER A 19 -2.80 33.14 8.85
C SER A 19 -2.45 33.46 10.29
N TYR A 20 -1.46 34.33 10.49
CA TYR A 20 -1.06 34.84 11.81
C TYR A 20 -2.19 35.65 12.46
N GLU A 21 -3.15 35.00 13.11
CA GLU A 21 -3.93 35.62 14.19
C GLU A 21 -3.95 34.68 15.40
N GLU A 22 -3.21 35.13 16.42
CA GLU A 22 -3.20 34.78 17.85
C GLU A 22 -3.97 33.53 18.29
N LEU A 23 -3.22 32.53 18.79
CA LEU A 23 -3.49 31.98 20.11
C LEU A 23 -2.26 31.29 20.69
N GLU A 24 -1.66 31.96 21.68
CA GLU A 24 -0.74 31.37 22.63
C GLU A 24 -1.41 30.18 23.35
N CYS A 25 -0.57 29.24 23.78
CA CYS A 25 -0.86 28.11 24.68
C CYS A 25 -1.34 26.81 24.00
N LEU A 26 -0.38 26.01 23.54
CA LEU A 26 -0.07 24.64 24.01
C LEU A 26 0.82 23.96 22.96
N GLY A 27 1.96 23.41 23.40
CA GLY A 27 2.95 22.76 22.54
C GLY A 27 2.36 21.58 21.73
N ARG A 28 1.93 21.87 20.51
CA ARG A 28 1.76 20.92 19.41
C ARG A 28 2.55 21.47 18.24
N GLY A 29 3.43 20.65 17.67
CA GLY A 29 4.21 21.06 16.50
C GLY A 29 3.30 21.51 15.37
N HIS A 30 3.73 22.54 14.61
CA HIS A 30 3.04 22.99 13.40
C HIS A 30 2.79 21.80 12.48
N ALA A 31 1.53 21.40 12.35
CA ALA A 31 1.12 20.43 11.36
C ALA A 31 0.82 21.19 10.08
N GLN A 32 1.66 21.03 9.06
CA GLN A 32 1.37 21.56 7.73
C GLN A 32 0.03 21.01 7.26
N GLN A 33 -0.93 21.92 7.03
CA GLN A 33 -2.26 21.54 6.61
C GLN A 33 -2.35 21.62 5.08
N TRP A 34 -2.87 20.55 4.46
CA TRP A 34 -2.98 20.43 3.01
C TRP A 34 -4.43 20.21 2.61
N LYS A 35 -4.90 20.90 1.57
CA LYS A 35 -6.26 20.72 1.03
C LYS A 35 -6.27 20.62 -0.49
N PHE A 36 -7.25 19.88 -1.01
CA PHE A 36 -7.55 19.88 -2.44
C PHE A 36 -8.49 21.03 -2.78
N CYS A 37 -8.09 21.88 -3.72
CA CYS A 37 -8.86 23.00 -4.25
C CYS A 37 -9.03 22.88 -5.77
N ASP A 38 -10.03 23.59 -6.30
CA ASP A 38 -10.20 23.76 -7.74
C ASP A 38 -9.07 24.65 -8.28
N ASP A 39 -8.59 24.35 -9.49
CA ASP A 39 -7.55 25.13 -10.17
C ASP A 39 -8.13 26.46 -10.66
N ASN A 40 -8.16 27.47 -9.78
CA ASN A 40 -8.67 28.80 -10.12
C ASN A 40 -7.53 29.69 -10.66
N PRO A 41 -7.56 30.10 -11.94
CA PRO A 41 -6.50 30.92 -12.54
C PRO A 41 -6.44 32.38 -12.02
N ILE A 42 -7.35 32.79 -11.14
CA ILE A 42 -7.51 34.20 -10.71
C ILE A 42 -6.61 34.59 -9.52
N SER A 43 -5.96 33.64 -8.83
CA SER A 43 -5.04 33.94 -7.72
C SER A 43 -3.57 33.96 -8.15
N SER A 44 -3.25 34.51 -9.32
CA SER A 44 -1.85 34.66 -9.77
C SER A 44 -1.09 35.80 -9.07
N LYS A 45 -1.58 36.33 -7.95
CA LYS A 45 -0.96 37.45 -7.22
C LYS A 45 -0.94 37.34 -5.69
N ALA A 46 -1.32 36.20 -5.11
CA ALA A 46 -1.17 35.99 -3.65
C ALA A 46 -0.51 34.64 -3.38
N ASN A 47 0.75 34.73 -2.96
CA ASN A 47 1.63 33.74 -2.33
C ASN A 47 1.97 32.43 -3.07
N SER A 48 3.29 32.23 -3.20
CA SER A 48 3.97 31.09 -3.80
C SER A 48 3.90 29.84 -2.91
N GLY A 49 2.69 29.40 -2.56
CA GLY A 49 2.48 28.13 -1.87
C GLY A 49 2.88 26.96 -2.78
N LYS A 50 3.47 25.90 -2.20
CA LYS A 50 3.74 24.66 -2.94
C LYS A 50 2.40 24.06 -3.36
N SER A 51 2.22 23.83 -4.66
CA SER A 51 1.01 23.22 -5.20
C SER A 51 1.35 22.03 -6.10
N ILE A 52 0.54 20.98 -6.05
CA ILE A 52 0.75 19.75 -6.83
C ILE A 52 -0.60 19.21 -7.31
N LEU A 53 -0.73 18.94 -8.61
CA LEU A 53 -1.93 18.30 -9.17
C LEU A 53 -2.18 16.93 -8.52
N ALA A 54 -3.43 16.64 -8.16
CA ALA A 54 -3.85 15.36 -7.63
C ALA A 54 -3.49 14.20 -8.59
N SER A 55 -3.58 14.41 -9.91
CA SER A 55 -3.17 13.43 -10.92
C SER A 55 -1.66 13.15 -10.93
N VAL A 56 -0.82 14.10 -10.49
CA VAL A 56 0.62 13.89 -10.31
C VAL A 56 0.87 13.07 -9.05
N LEU A 57 0.18 13.37 -7.95
CA LEU A 57 0.27 12.57 -6.71
C LEU A 57 -0.19 11.13 -6.94
N LEU A 58 -1.30 10.92 -7.66
CA LEU A 58 -1.79 9.60 -8.00
C LEU A 58 -0.76 8.80 -8.82
N ARG A 59 -0.07 9.43 -9.77
CA ARG A 59 1.03 8.82 -10.54
C ARG A 59 2.29 8.53 -9.71
N LYS A 60 2.46 9.21 -8.57
CA LYS A 60 3.57 8.99 -7.62
C LYS A 60 3.26 7.94 -6.56
N LEU A 61 2.01 7.49 -6.44
CA LEU A 61 1.64 6.43 -5.51
C LEU A 61 2.37 5.14 -5.88
N ARG A 62 2.95 4.47 -4.88
CA ARG A 62 3.74 3.22 -5.06
C ARG A 62 3.30 2.11 -4.14
N TRP A 63 2.92 2.45 -2.90
CA TRP A 63 2.32 1.49 -1.99
C TRP A 63 1.38 2.20 -1.02
N SER A 64 0.48 1.43 -0.43
CA SER A 64 -0.35 1.83 0.71
C SER A 64 -0.60 0.63 1.63
N THR A 65 -0.81 0.88 2.91
CA THR A 65 -1.06 -0.13 3.95
C THR A 65 -2.52 -0.08 4.41
N LEU A 66 -3.11 -1.24 4.65
CA LEU A 66 -4.44 -1.42 5.24
C LEU A 66 -4.32 -2.32 6.47
N GLY A 67 -5.05 -2.05 7.54
CA GLY A 67 -4.83 -2.78 8.80
C GLY A 67 -3.53 -2.35 9.49
N LEU A 68 -2.86 -3.30 10.15
CA LEU A 68 -1.60 -3.03 10.85
C LEU A 68 -0.58 -2.37 9.92
N GLN A 69 0.12 -1.37 10.44
CA GLN A 69 1.06 -0.57 9.66
C GLN A 69 2.45 -1.23 9.66
N PHE A 70 3.03 -1.36 8.48
CA PHE A 70 4.41 -1.83 8.32
C PHE A 70 5.37 -0.64 8.31
N ASP A 71 6.31 -0.61 9.25
CA ASP A 71 7.41 0.35 9.29
C ASP A 71 8.58 -0.19 8.46
N TRP A 72 8.75 0.35 7.25
CA TRP A 72 9.83 -0.05 6.34
C TRP A 72 11.23 0.24 6.88
N SER A 73 11.39 1.23 7.75
CA SER A 73 12.69 1.62 8.30
C SER A 73 13.14 0.66 9.38
N LYS A 74 12.20 0.21 10.22
CA LYS A 74 12.46 -0.76 11.28
C LYS A 74 12.25 -2.21 10.84
N ARG A 75 11.64 -2.42 9.67
CA ARG A 75 11.14 -3.71 9.18
C ARG A 75 10.32 -4.41 10.26
N ASN A 76 9.21 -3.81 10.67
CA ASN A 76 8.29 -4.47 11.61
C ASN A 76 6.85 -3.96 11.45
N TYR A 77 5.91 -4.70 12.02
CA TYR A 77 4.55 -4.19 12.23
C TYR A 77 4.49 -3.40 13.53
N ASP A 78 4.19 -2.11 13.45
CA ASP A 78 4.01 -1.27 14.63
C ASP A 78 2.52 -1.23 15.02
N VAL A 79 2.15 -2.11 15.94
CA VAL A 79 0.78 -2.24 16.47
C VAL A 79 0.33 -1.02 17.27
N SER A 80 1.26 -0.11 17.64
CA SER A 80 0.93 1.11 18.38
C SER A 80 0.45 2.24 17.48
N LEU A 81 0.77 2.18 16.18
CA LEU A 81 0.35 3.20 15.23
C LEU A 81 -1.15 3.13 14.97
N PRO A 82 -1.85 4.28 14.91
CA PRO A 82 -3.26 4.30 14.57
C PRO A 82 -3.45 3.79 13.15
N HIS A 83 -4.42 2.90 12.97
CA HIS A 83 -4.68 2.32 11.67
C HIS A 83 -6.16 2.04 11.43
N ASN A 84 -6.56 2.10 10.16
CA ASN A 84 -7.89 1.71 9.75
C ASN A 84 -7.99 0.19 9.64
N LYS A 85 -9.20 -0.35 9.79
CA LYS A 85 -9.46 -1.77 9.51
C LYS A 85 -9.34 -2.04 8.00
N ILE A 86 -8.92 -3.25 7.65
CA ILE A 86 -9.03 -3.73 6.28
C ILE A 86 -10.53 -3.78 5.92
N PRO A 87 -10.94 -3.32 4.72
CA PRO A 87 -12.33 -3.37 4.28
C PRO A 87 -12.91 -4.79 4.36
N GLU A 88 -14.14 -4.93 4.87
CA GLU A 88 -14.72 -6.25 5.17
C GLU A 88 -14.83 -7.15 3.93
N GLU A 89 -15.17 -6.60 2.77
CA GLU A 89 -15.21 -7.37 1.52
C GLU A 89 -13.85 -7.92 1.12
N LEU A 90 -12.77 -7.17 1.36
CA LEU A 90 -11.41 -7.62 1.12
C LEU A 90 -11.03 -8.71 2.11
N CYS A 91 -11.39 -8.56 3.39
CA CYS A 91 -11.23 -9.60 4.40
C CYS A 91 -11.95 -10.89 4.00
N ARG A 92 -13.19 -10.79 3.53
CA ARG A 92 -14.02 -11.93 3.10
C ARG A 92 -13.40 -12.65 1.91
N LEU A 93 -12.92 -11.90 0.91
CA LEU A 93 -12.23 -12.47 -0.24
C LEU A 93 -10.94 -13.17 0.18
N ALA A 94 -10.09 -12.52 0.98
CA ALA A 94 -8.84 -13.09 1.45
C ALA A 94 -9.06 -14.37 2.28
N LYS A 95 -10.08 -14.39 3.15
CA LYS A 95 -10.50 -15.59 3.90
C LYS A 95 -10.81 -16.77 2.97
N LYS A 96 -11.60 -16.52 1.93
CA LYS A 96 -11.99 -17.55 0.95
C LYS A 96 -10.80 -18.06 0.14
N LEU A 97 -9.90 -17.16 -0.26
CA LEU A 97 -8.69 -17.54 -1.01
C LEU A 97 -7.69 -18.32 -0.14
N ALA A 98 -7.62 -18.03 1.15
CA ALA A 98 -6.74 -18.71 2.09
C ALA A 98 -7.27 -20.07 2.57
N GLU A 99 -8.58 -20.33 2.45
CA GLU A 99 -9.24 -21.55 2.95
C GLU A 99 -8.51 -22.86 2.61
N PRO A 100 -7.99 -23.09 1.39
CA PRO A 100 -7.28 -24.33 1.05
C PRO A 100 -5.98 -24.57 1.85
N ALA A 101 -5.40 -23.50 2.42
CA ALA A 101 -4.15 -23.56 3.19
C ALA A 101 -4.39 -23.51 4.71
N MET A 102 -5.63 -23.37 5.16
CA MET A 102 -5.94 -23.29 6.59
C MET A 102 -6.14 -24.69 7.20
N PRO A 103 -5.66 -24.94 8.43
CA PRO A 103 -5.99 -26.15 9.17
C PRO A 103 -7.51 -26.31 9.37
N ALA A 104 -7.97 -27.56 9.47
CA ALA A 104 -9.38 -27.85 9.70
C ALA A 104 -9.88 -27.19 11.00
N GLY A 105 -10.95 -26.40 10.88
CA GLY A 105 -11.54 -25.66 12.01
C GLY A 105 -10.92 -24.28 12.28
N GLU A 106 -9.87 -23.90 11.54
CA GLU A 106 -9.30 -22.55 11.60
C GLU A 106 -9.80 -21.67 10.45
N VAL A 107 -9.88 -20.36 10.72
CA VAL A 107 -10.29 -19.36 9.74
C VAL A 107 -9.18 -18.32 9.63
N PHE A 108 -8.74 -18.04 8.41
CA PHE A 108 -7.75 -17.00 8.16
C PHE A 108 -8.25 -15.63 8.64
N ARG A 109 -7.38 -14.86 9.28
CA ARG A 109 -7.71 -13.50 9.77
C ARG A 109 -6.66 -12.54 9.21
N PRO A 110 -6.96 -11.84 8.10
CA PRO A 110 -6.04 -10.82 7.60
C PRO A 110 -6.02 -9.63 8.56
N GLU A 111 -4.84 -9.31 9.07
CA GLU A 111 -4.61 -8.20 10.01
C GLU A 111 -3.87 -7.03 9.37
N ALA A 112 -3.05 -7.32 8.35
CA ALA A 112 -2.33 -6.35 7.54
C ALA A 112 -2.51 -6.67 6.05
N ALA A 113 -2.47 -5.63 5.21
CA ALA A 113 -2.35 -5.76 3.77
C ALA A 113 -1.52 -4.60 3.20
N ILE A 114 -0.66 -4.93 2.24
CA ILE A 114 0.11 -3.97 1.45
C ILE A 114 -0.46 -3.97 0.04
N VAL A 115 -0.85 -2.80 -0.45
CA VAL A 115 -1.29 -2.59 -1.83
C VAL A 115 -0.13 -1.96 -2.57
N ASN A 116 0.44 -2.68 -3.54
CA ASN A 116 1.51 -2.18 -4.40
C ASN A 116 0.94 -1.64 -5.72
N TYR A 117 1.41 -0.46 -6.14
CA TYR A 117 1.02 0.20 -7.38
C TYR A 117 2.23 0.25 -8.31
N PHE A 118 2.15 -0.50 -9.41
CA PHE A 118 3.20 -0.61 -10.40
C PHE A 118 2.88 0.24 -11.63
N ALA A 119 3.79 1.15 -11.98
CA ALA A 119 3.84 1.76 -13.30
C ALA A 119 4.63 0.89 -14.28
N ILE A 120 4.58 1.21 -15.57
CA ILE A 120 5.42 0.54 -16.58
C ILE A 120 6.89 0.74 -16.21
N GLY A 121 7.62 -0.37 -16.07
CA GLY A 121 9.03 -0.39 -15.70
C GLY A 121 9.31 -0.41 -14.20
N ASP A 122 8.28 -0.34 -13.34
CA ASP A 122 8.47 -0.59 -11.91
C ASP A 122 8.69 -2.09 -11.67
N THR A 123 9.61 -2.40 -10.78
CA THR A 123 10.00 -3.78 -10.43
C THR A 123 9.94 -3.97 -8.91
N LEU A 124 9.68 -5.20 -8.47
CA LEU A 124 9.85 -5.63 -7.09
C LEU A 124 10.92 -6.73 -7.05
N GLY A 125 12.11 -6.37 -6.56
CA GLY A 125 13.23 -7.30 -6.48
C GLY A 125 12.94 -8.52 -5.60
N GLY A 126 13.72 -9.59 -5.79
CA GLY A 126 13.62 -10.81 -4.99
C GLY A 126 13.76 -10.53 -3.49
N HIS A 127 12.68 -10.79 -2.75
CA HIS A 127 12.58 -10.58 -1.30
C HIS A 127 11.80 -11.73 -0.64
N LEU A 128 11.86 -11.75 0.68
CA LEU A 128 11.11 -12.67 1.53
C LEU A 128 10.23 -11.82 2.45
N ASP A 129 8.99 -12.26 2.61
CA ASP A 129 8.04 -11.66 3.55
C ASP A 129 8.17 -12.38 4.89
N ASP A 130 9.06 -11.86 5.74
CA ASP A 130 9.59 -12.54 6.93
C ASP A 130 9.25 -11.86 8.27
N MET A 131 8.39 -10.83 8.23
CA MET A 131 8.17 -9.94 9.37
C MET A 131 6.89 -10.25 10.15
N GLU A 132 6.04 -11.16 9.67
CA GLU A 132 4.93 -11.69 10.45
C GLU A 132 5.45 -12.60 11.58
N VAL A 133 4.77 -12.55 12.74
CA VAL A 133 5.12 -13.40 13.89
C VAL A 133 4.75 -14.87 13.65
N ASP A 134 3.60 -15.12 13.01
CA ASP A 134 3.07 -16.46 12.76
C ASP A 134 3.24 -16.85 11.29
N TRP A 135 4.28 -17.65 11.02
CA TRP A 135 4.60 -18.15 9.69
C TRP A 135 3.70 -19.31 9.24
N SER A 136 2.89 -19.87 10.15
CA SER A 136 1.91 -20.90 9.78
C SER A 136 0.77 -20.33 8.92
N LYS A 137 0.57 -19.00 8.96
CA LYS A 137 -0.48 -18.34 8.19
C LYS A 137 -0.02 -18.01 6.76
N PRO A 138 -0.90 -18.22 5.77
CA PRO A 138 -0.54 -17.99 4.37
C PRO A 138 -0.50 -16.50 4.02
N ILE A 139 0.15 -16.19 2.90
CA ILE A 139 0.03 -14.91 2.20
C ILE A 139 -0.92 -15.09 1.02
N VAL A 140 -1.92 -14.21 0.92
CA VAL A 140 -2.80 -14.08 -0.24
C VAL A 140 -2.39 -12.85 -1.03
N SER A 141 -1.79 -13.06 -2.19
CA SER A 141 -1.42 -11.99 -3.13
C SER A 141 -2.44 -11.94 -4.28
N MET A 142 -2.99 -10.76 -4.57
CA MET A 142 -4.02 -10.55 -5.59
C MET A 142 -3.51 -9.56 -6.65
N SER A 143 -3.69 -9.90 -7.93
CA SER A 143 -3.23 -9.07 -9.05
C SER A 143 -4.39 -8.43 -9.80
N LEU A 144 -4.30 -7.13 -10.08
CA LEU A 144 -5.32 -6.37 -10.81
C LEU A 144 -4.65 -5.51 -11.88
N GLY A 145 -5.29 -5.42 -13.05
CA GLY A 145 -4.82 -4.58 -14.16
C GLY A 145 -3.84 -5.28 -15.09
N CYS A 146 -2.70 -4.65 -15.35
CA CYS A 146 -1.74 -5.13 -16.35
C CYS A 146 -1.17 -6.50 -15.99
N LYS A 147 -0.89 -7.31 -17.02
CA LYS A 147 -0.22 -8.60 -16.85
C LYS A 147 1.22 -8.38 -16.38
N ALA A 148 1.65 -9.14 -15.38
CA ALA A 148 3.02 -9.14 -14.85
C ALA A 148 3.65 -10.54 -14.94
N ILE A 149 4.97 -10.58 -14.81
CA ILE A 149 5.71 -11.82 -14.54
C ILE A 149 5.92 -11.88 -13.02
N PHE A 150 5.60 -13.00 -12.41
CA PHE A 150 5.92 -13.29 -11.02
C PHE A 150 6.96 -14.39 -10.99
N LEU A 151 7.99 -14.18 -10.16
CA LEU A 151 9.07 -15.12 -9.94
C LEU A 151 8.89 -15.72 -8.54
N LEU A 152 8.72 -17.04 -8.47
CA LEU A 152 8.76 -17.81 -7.23
C LEU A 152 10.09 -18.57 -7.17
N GLY A 153 11.01 -18.09 -6.33
CA GLY A 153 12.30 -18.71 -6.05
C GLY A 153 12.22 -19.83 -5.02
N GLY A 154 13.39 -20.21 -4.51
CA GLY A 154 13.54 -21.13 -3.38
C GLY A 154 13.86 -20.40 -2.08
N LYS A 155 14.40 -21.15 -1.11
CA LYS A 155 14.78 -20.63 0.22
C LYS A 155 16.08 -19.84 0.20
N SER A 156 16.85 -19.94 -0.90
CA SER A 156 18.03 -19.12 -1.18
C SER A 156 17.77 -18.17 -2.35
N ARG A 157 18.51 -17.04 -2.37
CA ARG A 157 18.53 -16.11 -3.51
C ARG A 157 19.17 -16.71 -4.76
N ASP A 158 19.96 -17.76 -4.60
CA ASP A 158 20.66 -18.45 -5.69
C ASP A 158 19.80 -19.56 -6.33
N ASP A 159 18.63 -19.85 -5.76
CA ASP A 159 17.72 -20.86 -6.30
C ASP A 159 17.02 -20.32 -7.55
N ASP A 160 17.05 -21.08 -8.65
CA ASP A 160 16.41 -20.70 -9.92
C ASP A 160 14.89 -20.50 -9.74
N PRO A 161 14.34 -19.32 -10.09
CA PRO A 161 12.94 -19.06 -9.88
C PRO A 161 12.04 -19.66 -10.97
N LEU A 162 10.87 -20.12 -10.55
CA LEU A 162 9.75 -20.42 -11.43
C LEU A 162 9.05 -19.11 -11.87
N ALA A 163 9.07 -18.85 -13.17
CA ALA A 163 8.36 -17.71 -13.75
C ALA A 163 6.91 -18.07 -14.13
N MET A 164 5.97 -17.23 -13.74
CA MET A 164 4.55 -17.36 -14.09
C MET A 164 3.93 -16.02 -14.45
N PHE A 165 2.89 -16.05 -15.29
CA PHE A 165 2.10 -14.85 -15.57
C PHE A 165 1.06 -14.63 -14.49
N LEU A 166 0.98 -13.39 -13.99
CA LEU A 166 -0.16 -12.89 -13.23
C LEU A 166 -0.97 -11.96 -14.12
N ARG A 167 -2.24 -12.29 -14.34
CA ARG A 167 -3.22 -11.48 -15.07
C ARG A 167 -4.15 -10.80 -14.07
N SER A 168 -4.93 -9.83 -14.55
CA SER A 168 -5.98 -9.23 -13.73
C SER A 168 -6.96 -10.30 -13.23
N GLY A 169 -7.14 -10.36 -11.92
CA GLY A 169 -7.99 -11.34 -11.23
C GLY A 169 -7.26 -12.59 -10.75
N ASP A 170 -6.00 -12.80 -11.14
CA ASP A 170 -5.20 -13.91 -10.63
C ASP A 170 -4.82 -13.67 -9.16
N ALA A 171 -4.72 -14.75 -8.39
CA ALA A 171 -4.26 -14.73 -7.01
C ALA A 171 -3.20 -15.82 -6.79
N VAL A 172 -2.19 -15.50 -5.98
CA VAL A 172 -1.16 -16.42 -5.52
C VAL A 172 -1.34 -16.64 -4.03
N LEU A 173 -1.47 -17.90 -3.62
CA LEU A 173 -1.51 -18.31 -2.23
C LEU A 173 -0.16 -18.92 -1.86
N MET A 174 0.60 -18.26 -0.99
CA MET A 174 1.87 -18.77 -0.49
C MET A 174 1.67 -19.30 0.93
N SER A 175 1.83 -20.61 1.12
CA SER A 175 1.59 -21.32 2.38
C SER A 175 2.61 -22.42 2.61
N GLY A 176 2.83 -22.82 3.86
CA GLY A 176 3.82 -23.87 4.19
C GLY A 176 5.21 -23.48 3.69
N GLU A 177 5.91 -24.40 3.04
CA GLU A 177 7.27 -24.16 2.54
C GLU A 177 7.37 -22.97 1.57
N ALA A 178 6.28 -22.64 0.84
CA ALA A 178 6.27 -21.50 -0.06
C ALA A 178 6.32 -20.14 0.66
N ARG A 179 6.00 -20.07 1.97
CA ARG A 179 6.17 -18.85 2.78
C ARG A 179 7.64 -18.49 2.98
N GLU A 180 8.52 -19.48 2.87
CA GLU A 180 9.97 -19.35 3.05
C GLU A 180 10.70 -19.07 1.73
N CYS A 181 9.97 -18.94 0.62
CA CYS A 181 10.55 -18.73 -0.69
C CYS A 181 10.72 -17.25 -1.04
N PHE A 182 11.88 -16.92 -1.60
CA PHE A 182 12.10 -15.64 -2.25
C PHE A 182 11.14 -15.47 -3.42
N HIS A 183 10.63 -14.26 -3.62
CA HIS A 183 9.77 -13.96 -4.75
C HIS A 183 9.86 -12.49 -5.17
N GLY A 184 9.37 -12.18 -6.37
CA GLY A 184 9.45 -10.84 -6.93
C GLY A 184 8.72 -10.68 -8.26
N VAL A 185 8.76 -9.45 -8.76
CA VAL A 185 8.19 -9.02 -10.04
C VAL A 185 9.30 -8.27 -10.80
N PRO A 186 9.92 -8.89 -11.83
CA PRO A 186 11.06 -8.31 -12.53
C PRO A 186 10.68 -7.22 -13.53
#